data_AF-A0A9E1P8G1-F1
#
_entry.id   AF-A0A9E1P8G1-F1
#
_cell.length_a   1.000
_cell.length_b   1.000
_cell.length_c   1.000
_cell.angle_alpha   90.00
_cell.angle_beta   90.00
_cell.angle_gamma   90.00
#
_symmetry.space_group_name_H-M   'P 1'
#
loop_
_entity.id
_entity.type
_entity.pdbx_description
1 polymer ?
#
loop_
_entity_poly.entity_id
_entity_poly.type
_entity_poly.pdbx_seq_one_letter_code
_entity_poly.pdbx_strand_id
1 'polypeptide(L)'
;MYWTNWEKHIVTDLLGNETISPEDKSLYYVASSPEDGVKHILQFYKNYHSSRYVRNDYIIRLNHRIAESGIEKLNDSFSDIIREGKICQSDPLSCEEDHLHLPRLIVPHTRRSFGRLRQLIDMVNTCDLE
;
A
#
# COMPACT_ATOMS: atom_id res chain seq x y z
N MET A 1 -9.19 17.23 20.13
CA MET A 1 -9.37 15.87 20.68
C MET A 1 -10.74 15.30 20.22
N TYR A 2 -10.90 15.08 18.92
CA TYR A 2 -12.08 14.45 18.33
C TYR A 2 -11.65 13.16 17.62
N TRP A 3 -10.72 13.27 16.67
CA TRP A 3 -10.18 12.15 15.90
C TRP A 3 -9.56 11.05 16.77
N THR A 4 -8.83 11.40 17.82
CA THR A 4 -8.28 10.42 18.78
C THR A 4 -9.38 9.68 19.55
N ASN A 5 -10.50 10.33 19.86
CA ASN A 5 -11.62 9.68 20.53
C ASN A 5 -12.43 8.83 19.54
N TRP A 6 -12.65 9.34 18.33
CA TRP A 6 -13.25 8.58 17.23
C TRP A 6 -12.47 7.29 16.96
N GLU A 7 -11.14 7.35 16.86
CA GLU A 7 -10.31 6.16 16.70
C GLU A 7 -10.51 5.17 17.85
N LYS A 8 -10.52 5.63 19.10
CA LYS A 8 -10.79 4.74 20.24
C LYS A 8 -12.13 4.03 20.10
N HIS A 9 -13.19 4.74 19.68
CA HIS A 9 -14.50 4.13 19.44
C HIS A 9 -14.46 3.10 18.30
N ILE A 10 -13.87 3.45 17.16
CA ILE A 10 -13.69 2.53 16.03
C ILE A 10 -12.96 1.26 16.46
N VAL A 11 -11.86 1.39 17.20
CA VAL A 11 -11.06 0.26 17.64
C VAL A 11 -11.78 -0.54 18.73
N THR A 12 -12.36 0.09 19.74
CA THR A 12 -13.02 -0.65 20.82
C THR A 12 -14.28 -1.36 20.32
N ASP A 13 -15.12 -0.68 19.53
CA ASP A 13 -16.42 -1.20 19.15
C ASP A 13 -16.34 -2.06 17.89
N LEU A 14 -15.64 -1.62 16.83
CA LEU A 14 -15.65 -2.36 15.57
C LEU A 14 -14.66 -3.53 15.57
N LEU A 15 -13.46 -3.35 16.12
CA LEU A 15 -12.49 -4.45 16.21
C LEU A 15 -12.89 -5.44 17.30
N GLY A 16 -13.42 -4.94 18.44
CA GLY A 16 -13.91 -5.80 19.52
C GLY A 16 -15.08 -6.70 19.11
N ASN A 17 -15.90 -6.24 18.16
CA ASN A 17 -17.01 -7.01 17.58
C ASN A 17 -16.64 -7.72 16.25
N GLU A 18 -15.35 -7.78 15.89
CA GLU A 18 -14.85 -8.45 14.67
C GLU A 18 -15.45 -7.95 13.34
N THR A 19 -15.94 -6.70 13.32
CA THR A 19 -16.52 -6.07 12.12
C THR A 19 -15.48 -5.39 11.23
N ILE A 20 -14.25 -5.22 11.75
CA ILE A 20 -13.06 -4.79 11.00
C ILE A 20 -11.88 -5.70 11.36
N SER A 21 -10.87 -5.76 10.51
CA SER A 21 -9.64 -6.51 10.77
C SER A 21 -8.58 -5.63 11.47
N PRO A 22 -7.62 -6.20 12.23
CA PRO A 22 -6.58 -5.42 12.91
C PRO A 22 -5.79 -4.49 11.96
N GLU A 23 -5.55 -4.95 10.73
CA GLU A 23 -4.84 -4.20 9.69
C GLU A 23 -5.62 -2.97 9.17
N ASP A 24 -6.94 -2.90 9.37
CA ASP A 24 -7.77 -1.81 8.84
C ASP A 24 -7.45 -0.46 9.48
N LYS A 25 -6.77 -0.46 10.64
CA LYS A 25 -6.19 0.77 11.22
C LYS A 25 -5.19 1.46 10.29
N SER A 26 -4.60 0.72 9.36
CA SER A 26 -3.66 1.27 8.37
C SER A 26 -4.36 2.11 7.30
N LEU A 27 -5.69 1.98 7.17
CA LEU A 27 -6.48 2.68 6.15
C LEU A 27 -6.66 4.18 6.41
N TYR A 28 -6.38 4.64 7.63
CA TYR A 28 -6.47 6.04 7.98
C TYR A 28 -5.27 6.48 8.82
N TYR A 29 -5.07 7.80 8.89
CA TYR A 29 -4.03 8.40 9.71
C TYR A 29 -4.59 9.62 10.45
N VAL A 30 -4.48 9.62 11.77
CA VAL A 30 -4.92 10.74 12.61
C VAL A 30 -3.73 11.68 12.83
N ALA A 31 -3.64 12.71 11.99
CA ALA A 31 -2.61 13.74 12.11
C ALA A 31 -2.81 14.60 13.38
N SER A 32 -1.71 14.88 14.07
CA SER A 32 -1.68 15.70 15.28
C SER A 32 -1.60 17.21 15.00
N SER A 33 -1.12 17.58 13.81
CA SER A 33 -1.07 18.96 13.31
C SER A 33 -1.12 18.98 11.77
N PRO A 34 -1.29 20.16 11.14
CA PRO A 34 -1.17 20.29 9.68
C PRO A 34 0.18 19.79 9.15
N GLU A 35 1.29 20.10 9.83
CA GLU A 35 2.65 19.71 9.43
C GLU A 35 2.83 18.19 9.47
N ASP A 36 2.27 17.54 10.49
CA ASP A 36 2.24 16.08 10.61
C ASP A 36 1.46 15.44 9.45
N GLY A 37 0.32 16.02 9.10
CA GLY A 37 -0.46 15.62 7.93
C GLY A 37 0.32 15.75 6.61
N VAL A 38 1.01 16.88 6.41
CA VAL A 38 1.87 17.09 5.25
C VAL A 38 2.97 16.03 5.18
N LYS A 39 3.65 15.75 6.31
CA LYS A 39 4.69 14.72 6.38
C LYS A 39 4.14 13.34 6.01
N HIS A 40 2.96 12.97 6.50
CA HIS A 40 2.32 11.70 6.17
C HIS A 40 2.01 11.58 4.66
N ILE A 41 1.44 12.64 4.06
CA ILE A 41 1.12 12.65 2.63
C ILE A 41 2.39 12.57 1.78
N LEU A 42 3.43 13.35 2.11
CA LEU A 42 4.70 13.32 1.39
C LEU A 42 5.37 11.95 1.49
N GLN A 43 5.28 11.30 2.66
CA GLN A 43 5.79 9.94 2.84
C GLN A 43 5.01 8.93 2.00
N PHE A 44 3.67 9.05 1.93
CA PHE A 44 2.84 8.15 1.13
C PHE A 44 3.13 8.26 -0.38
N TYR A 45 3.48 9.45 -0.89
CA TYR A 45 3.79 9.68 -2.31
C TYR A 45 5.29 9.70 -2.62
N LYS A 46 6.16 9.26 -1.69
CA LYS A 46 7.62 9.31 -1.86
C LYS A 46 8.09 8.50 -3.08
N ASN A 47 7.53 7.30 -3.25
CA ASN A 47 7.78 6.43 -4.39
C ASN A 47 6.48 5.95 -5.05
N TYR A 48 5.37 5.85 -4.32
CA TYR A 48 4.07 5.53 -4.90
C TYR A 48 3.57 6.68 -5.80
N HIS A 49 3.10 6.36 -7.01
CA HIS A 49 2.47 7.32 -7.91
C HIS A 49 0.95 7.09 -8.00
N SER A 50 0.54 5.88 -8.37
CA SER A 50 -0.87 5.54 -8.58
C SER A 50 -1.04 4.02 -8.61
N SER A 51 -2.27 3.53 -8.60
CA SER A 51 -2.53 2.09 -8.70
C SER A 51 -3.90 1.80 -9.28
N ARG A 52 -4.05 0.63 -9.89
CA ARG A 52 -5.35 0.13 -10.36
C ARG A 52 -5.35 -1.39 -10.44
N TYR A 53 -6.54 -1.97 -10.49
CA TYR A 53 -6.69 -3.36 -10.92
C TYR A 53 -6.63 -3.46 -12.44
N VAL A 54 -5.80 -4.37 -12.95
CA VAL A 54 -5.82 -4.80 -14.34
C VAL A 54 -6.11 -6.30 -14.34
N ARG A 55 -7.29 -6.67 -14.82
CA ARG A 55 -7.83 -8.04 -14.66
C ARG A 55 -7.81 -8.43 -13.17
N ASN A 56 -7.02 -9.45 -12.80
CA ASN A 56 -7.00 -9.98 -11.44
C ASN A 56 -5.90 -9.37 -10.56
N ASP A 57 -4.94 -8.66 -11.15
CA ASP A 57 -3.76 -8.20 -10.42
C ASP A 57 -3.87 -6.71 -10.10
N TYR A 58 -3.31 -6.35 -8.96
CA TYR A 58 -3.20 -4.97 -8.51
C TYR A 58 -1.87 -4.40 -8.98
N ILE A 59 -1.94 -3.42 -9.86
CA ILE A 59 -0.78 -2.80 -10.48
C ILE A 59 -0.53 -1.48 -9.77
N ILE A 60 0.65 -1.36 -9.16
CA ILE A 60 1.13 -0.13 -8.54
C ILE A 60 2.14 0.51 -9.48
N ARG A 61 1.92 1.75 -9.83
CA ARG A 61 2.88 2.60 -10.55
C ARG A 61 3.77 3.29 -9.53
N LEU A 62 5.07 3.26 -9.78
CA LEU A 62 6.11 3.81 -8.90
C LEU A 62 6.86 4.93 -9.61
N ASN A 63 7.41 5.87 -8.86
CA ASN A 63 8.28 6.93 -9.38
C ASN A 63 9.68 6.38 -9.72
N HIS A 64 10.16 5.44 -8.90
CA HIS A 64 11.48 4.81 -9.02
C HIS A 64 11.39 3.29 -8.83
N ARG A 65 12.35 2.56 -9.41
CA ARG A 65 12.49 1.12 -9.21
C ARG A 65 12.91 0.85 -7.78
N ILE A 66 12.45 -0.27 -7.23
CA ILE A 66 12.85 -0.76 -5.92
C ILE A 66 14.02 -1.72 -6.13
N ALA A 67 15.02 -1.66 -5.26
CA ALA A 67 16.12 -2.62 -5.32
C ALA A 67 15.60 -4.06 -5.12
N GLU A 68 16.29 -5.04 -5.71
CA GLU A 68 15.90 -6.46 -5.62
C GLU A 68 15.68 -6.93 -4.16
N SER A 69 16.54 -6.49 -3.23
CA SER A 69 16.40 -6.78 -1.80
C SER A 69 15.12 -6.21 -1.17
N GLY A 70 14.60 -5.10 -1.71
CA GLY A 70 13.30 -4.54 -1.30
C GLY A 70 12.14 -5.39 -1.80
N ILE A 71 12.23 -5.91 -3.03
CA ILE A 71 11.21 -6.81 -3.60
C ILE A 71 11.16 -8.14 -2.85
N GLU A 72 12.30 -8.70 -2.46
CA GLU A 72 12.35 -9.90 -1.62
C GLU A 72 11.63 -9.67 -0.29
N LYS A 73 11.94 -8.58 0.41
CA LYS A 73 11.27 -8.21 1.68
C LYS A 73 9.77 -8.01 1.52
N LEU A 74 9.32 -7.42 0.41
CA LEU A 74 7.88 -7.29 0.12
C LEU A 74 7.23 -8.66 -0.04
N ASN A 75 7.86 -9.58 -0.77
CA ASN A 75 7.36 -10.94 -0.95
C ASN A 75 7.27 -11.71 0.38
N ASP A 76 8.28 -11.58 1.24
CA ASP A 76 8.29 -12.23 2.54
C ASP A 76 7.20 -11.66 3.46
N SER A 77 7.06 -10.33 3.47
CA SER A 77 6.17 -9.63 4.41
C SER A 77 4.69 -9.69 4.05
N PHE A 78 4.34 -9.93 2.77
CA PHE A 78 2.97 -9.83 2.27
C PHE A 78 2.46 -11.09 1.56
N SER A 79 3.14 -12.23 1.72
CA SER A 79 2.73 -13.52 1.13
C SER A 79 1.29 -13.92 1.50
N ASP A 80 0.78 -13.48 2.64
CA ASP A 80 -0.60 -13.69 3.12
C ASP A 80 -1.69 -13.08 2.23
N ILE A 81 -1.36 -12.03 1.46
CA ILE A 81 -2.29 -11.34 0.56
C ILE A 81 -2.02 -11.62 -0.92
N ILE A 82 -1.11 -12.55 -1.23
CA ILE A 82 -0.80 -12.96 -2.60
C ILE A 82 -1.62 -14.20 -2.97
N ARG A 83 -2.39 -14.07 -4.05
CA ARG A 83 -3.25 -15.11 -4.62
C ARG A 83 -2.43 -16.23 -5.25
N GLU A 84 -1.40 -15.87 -6.02
CA GLU A 84 -0.49 -16.82 -6.67
C GLU A 84 0.82 -16.12 -7.04
N GLY A 85 1.89 -16.89 -7.23
CA GLY A 85 3.18 -16.35 -7.65
C GLY A 85 3.81 -15.44 -6.61
N LYS A 86 4.38 -14.33 -7.06
CA LYS A 86 5.14 -13.38 -6.27
C LYS A 86 4.91 -11.95 -6.77
N ILE A 87 5.15 -10.98 -5.90
CA ILE A 87 5.25 -9.57 -6.27
C ILE A 87 6.49 -9.41 -7.16
N CYS A 88 6.33 -8.74 -8.32
CA CYS A 88 7.43 -8.50 -9.25
C CYS A 88 7.35 -7.10 -9.87
N GLN A 89 8.50 -6.59 -10.30
CA GLN A 89 8.56 -5.35 -11.08
C GLN A 89 8.39 -5.64 -12.56
N SER A 90 7.76 -4.70 -13.25
CA SER A 90 7.52 -4.76 -14.69
C SER A 90 7.65 -3.38 -15.32
N ASP A 91 7.90 -3.39 -16.62
CA ASP A 91 7.64 -2.25 -17.50
C ASP A 91 6.12 -2.05 -17.66
N PRO A 92 5.67 -0.92 -18.27
CA PRO A 92 4.27 -0.72 -18.59
C PRO A 92 3.58 -1.90 -19.21
N LEU A 93 2.35 -2.14 -18.77
CA LEU A 93 1.49 -3.12 -19.43
C LEU A 93 1.07 -2.62 -20.81
N SER A 94 0.81 -3.55 -21.74
CA SER A 94 0.43 -3.21 -23.12
C SER A 94 -0.89 -2.45 -23.25
N CYS A 95 -1.74 -2.47 -22.22
CA CYS A 95 -3.00 -1.75 -22.17
C CYS A 95 -2.88 -0.33 -21.59
N GLU A 96 -1.67 0.13 -21.24
CA GLU A 96 -1.47 1.49 -20.71
C GLU A 96 -1.09 2.46 -21.83
N GLU A 97 -1.61 3.67 -21.76
CA GLU A 97 -1.28 4.76 -22.70
C GLU A 97 -0.58 5.94 -22.00
N ASP A 98 -0.51 5.93 -20.68
CA ASP A 98 -0.03 7.02 -19.85
C ASP A 98 1.16 6.62 -18.95
N HIS A 99 2.03 7.58 -18.66
CA HIS A 99 3.18 7.41 -17.75
C HIS A 99 4.04 6.18 -18.07
N LEU A 100 4.31 5.94 -19.36
CA LEU A 100 5.03 4.75 -19.83
C LEU A 100 6.52 4.71 -19.42
N HIS A 101 7.05 5.80 -18.89
CA HIS A 101 8.42 5.87 -18.38
C HIS A 101 8.54 5.42 -16.91
N LEU A 102 7.42 5.25 -16.20
CA LEU A 102 7.41 4.91 -14.77
C LEU A 102 7.42 3.38 -14.53
N PRO A 103 8.14 2.86 -13.53
CA PRO A 103 8.10 1.43 -13.22
C PRO A 103 6.75 0.97 -12.65
N ARG A 104 6.44 -0.32 -12.86
CA ARG A 104 5.26 -0.99 -12.28
C ARG A 104 5.70 -2.03 -11.26
N LEU A 105 4.89 -2.20 -10.22
CA LEU A 105 4.93 -3.32 -9.29
C LEU A 105 3.61 -4.09 -9.45
N ILE A 106 3.71 -5.33 -9.88
CA ILE A 106 2.58 -6.23 -10.06
C ILE A 106 2.39 -6.98 -8.75
N VAL A 107 1.20 -6.84 -8.17
CA VAL A 107 0.80 -7.53 -6.94
C VAL A 107 -0.38 -8.44 -7.29
N PRO A 108 -0.19 -9.78 -7.34
CA PRO A 108 -1.28 -10.73 -7.54
C PRO A 108 -2.20 -10.82 -6.32
N HIS A 109 -2.87 -9.73 -6.00
CA HIS A 109 -3.60 -9.55 -4.74
C HIS A 109 -4.88 -10.40 -4.67
N THR A 110 -5.20 -10.93 -3.49
CA THR A 110 -6.42 -11.73 -3.26
C THR A 110 -7.72 -10.92 -3.32
N ARG A 111 -7.64 -9.58 -3.44
CA ARG A 111 -8.78 -8.63 -3.35
C ARG A 111 -9.51 -8.66 -2.00
N ARG A 112 -8.80 -9.05 -0.95
CA ARG A 112 -9.25 -9.02 0.45
C ARG A 112 -8.18 -8.31 1.28
N SER A 113 -8.41 -8.08 2.57
CA SER A 113 -7.38 -7.51 3.48
C SER A 113 -6.78 -6.20 2.96
N PHE A 114 -7.63 -5.23 2.62
CA PHE A 114 -7.18 -3.94 2.08
C PHE A 114 -6.31 -3.15 3.06
N GLY A 115 -6.46 -3.35 4.38
CA GLY A 115 -5.52 -2.84 5.38
C GLY A 115 -4.08 -3.33 5.16
N ARG A 116 -3.88 -4.62 4.84
CA ARG A 116 -2.56 -5.19 4.50
C ARG A 116 -2.05 -4.66 3.17
N LEU A 117 -2.92 -4.50 2.17
CA LEU A 117 -2.53 -3.85 0.90
C LEU A 117 -2.05 -2.41 1.13
N ARG A 118 -2.70 -1.68 2.03
CA ARG A 118 -2.28 -0.33 2.41
C ARG A 118 -0.91 -0.33 3.09
N GLN A 119 -0.63 -1.30 3.97
CA GLN A 119 0.70 -1.49 4.57
C GLN A 119 1.78 -1.83 3.52
N LEU A 120 1.44 -2.60 2.49
CA LEU A 120 2.33 -2.87 1.37
C LEU A 120 2.73 -1.57 0.66
N ILE A 121 1.77 -0.68 0.40
CA ILE A 121 2.05 0.64 -0.19
C ILE A 121 2.92 1.48 0.75
N ASP A 122 2.73 1.43 2.07
CA ASP A 122 3.64 2.10 3.00
C ASP A 122 5.07 1.56 2.89
N MET A 123 5.23 0.25 2.84
CA MET A 123 6.54 -0.38 2.76
C MET A 123 7.25 -0.03 1.45
N VAL A 124 6.53 0.00 0.32
CA VAL A 124 7.02 0.46 -0.99
C VAL A 124 7.66 1.86 -0.92
N ASN A 125 7.15 2.74 -0.07
CA ASN A 125 7.69 4.09 0.13
C ASN A 125 8.89 4.16 1.09
N THR A 126 9.28 3.03 1.69
CA THR A 126 10.41 2.93 2.62
C THR A 126 11.54 2.02 2.13
N CYS A 127 11.31 1.24 1.07
CA CYS A 127 12.33 0.41 0.45
C CYS A 127 13.46 1.24 -0.16
N ASP A 128 14.64 0.62 -0.25
CA ASP A 128 15.78 1.17 -0.99
C ASP A 128 15.45 1.19 -2.49
N LEU A 129 15.78 2.30 -3.14
CA LEU A 129 15.52 2.54 -4.57
C LEU A 129 16.78 2.25 -5.38
N GLU A 130 16.61 1.87 -6.65
CA GLU A 130 17.70 1.73 -7.63
C GLU A 130 18.13 3.08 -8.23
#